data_AF-A0A7W0VI95-F1
#
_entry.id   AF-A0A7W0VI95-F1
#
_cell.length_a   1.000
_cell.length_b   1.000
_cell.length_c   1.000
_cell.angle_alpha   90.00
_cell.angle_beta   90.00
_cell.angle_gamma   90.00
#
_symmetry.space_group_name_H-M   'P 1'
#
loop_
_entity.id
_entity.type
_entity.pdbx_description
1 polymer ?
#
loop_
_entity_poly.entity_id
_entity_poly.type
_entity_poly.pdbx_seq_one_letter_code
_entity_poly.pdbx_strand_id
1 'polypeptide(L)'
;FVFDDVYGDFASRSARAFEVTWPVSTARGLVDGVDQFIRTTFTPSSGRPDTLTSRVVVRPRFSSFSGATTVYLTAELTPVVLGGTVVYRAKGRTSSAMSGLTASVNGVSLTDLRRTDATHFEIDLAPDHAFAIAGASAANAKLVITASLASGSSVTKNARLGLSIKKLGVTAGDAYEQWPRVGCTSATQSCLAALPMGAIDLGRCGEAIAVLQCVGQLGATVDEQAFQAALADGAARTASAPFLTDAAGLVGPARVNAFAGNAQELVQARLEPLFGRWYASTAARDEELTAAVDAAIVAAYARPLDLVDPITPIAGNAAVTRQVAADALLAELATYDFVNSEFSRSYDELIASYRAQHVASIREIREMGVIEPYAGHPEWDVITGRWLSGPYIEITILKTTGAAVHVLIEID
;
A
#
# COMPACT_ATOMS: atom_id res chain seq x y z
N PHE A 1 13.59 -31.03 11.86
CA PHE A 1 13.96 -29.61 11.81
C PHE A 1 15.00 -29.35 12.86
N VAL A 2 16.08 -28.68 12.48
CA VAL A 2 17.11 -28.21 13.40
C VAL A 2 16.53 -26.99 14.14
N PHE A 3 17.00 -26.72 15.35
CA PHE A 3 16.37 -25.80 16.31
C PHE A 3 16.21 -24.33 15.86
N ASP A 4 16.75 -23.95 14.70
CA ASP A 4 16.67 -22.63 14.08
C ASP A 4 15.77 -22.56 12.83
N ASP A 5 15.10 -23.67 12.46
CA ASP A 5 14.19 -23.72 11.33
C ASP A 5 12.80 -23.14 11.66
N VAL A 6 12.11 -22.64 10.64
CA VAL A 6 10.75 -22.09 10.75
C VAL A 6 9.77 -23.21 11.11
N TYR A 7 9.07 -23.06 12.24
CA TYR A 7 8.14 -24.06 12.78
C TYR A 7 7.10 -24.52 11.75
N GLY A 8 7.14 -25.81 11.43
CA GLY A 8 6.14 -26.51 10.62
C GLY A 8 5.89 -27.91 11.18
N ASP A 9 4.73 -28.48 10.84
CA ASP A 9 4.36 -29.84 11.23
C ASP A 9 5.01 -30.85 10.29
N PHE A 10 5.45 -31.98 10.85
CA PHE A 10 6.03 -33.08 10.09
C PHE A 10 5.14 -34.32 10.18
N ALA A 11 4.88 -34.95 9.04
CA ALA A 11 4.19 -36.24 8.98
C ALA A 11 4.93 -37.21 8.05
N SER A 12 5.28 -38.39 8.55
CA SER A 12 5.73 -39.48 7.67
C SER A 12 4.53 -40.01 6.88
N ARG A 13 4.62 -40.03 5.56
CA ARG A 13 3.57 -40.56 4.67
C ARG A 13 3.83 -42.01 4.28
N SER A 14 5.10 -42.37 4.12
CA SER A 14 5.55 -43.74 3.82
C SER A 14 7.03 -43.92 4.14
N ALA A 15 7.57 -45.11 3.90
CA ALA A 15 9.00 -45.37 4.02
C ALA A 15 9.90 -44.49 3.13
N ARG A 16 9.33 -43.80 2.12
CA ARG A 16 10.07 -42.95 1.17
C ARG A 16 9.47 -41.56 0.99
N ALA A 17 8.44 -41.23 1.75
CA ALA A 17 7.75 -39.95 1.62
C ALA A 17 7.42 -39.40 3.01
N PHE A 18 7.68 -38.12 3.19
CA PHE A 18 7.20 -37.35 4.31
C PHE A 18 6.57 -36.07 3.77
N GLU A 19 5.77 -35.45 4.60
CA GLU A 19 5.14 -34.17 4.35
C GLU A 19 5.58 -33.20 5.43
N VAL A 20 5.76 -31.95 5.02
CA VAL A 20 5.92 -30.85 5.96
C VAL A 20 4.89 -29.80 5.62
N THR A 21 4.18 -29.35 6.65
CA THR A 21 3.10 -28.38 6.54
C THR A 21 3.48 -27.13 7.34
N TRP A 22 3.23 -25.95 6.77
CA TRP A 22 3.43 -24.68 7.45
C TRP A 22 2.14 -23.88 7.48
N PRO A 23 1.79 -23.26 8.62
CA PRO A 23 0.81 -22.20 8.65
C PRO A 23 1.26 -21.07 7.71
N VAL A 24 0.35 -20.60 6.86
CA VAL A 24 0.65 -19.48 5.94
C VAL A 24 1.09 -18.23 6.72
N SER A 25 0.57 -18.04 7.93
CA SER A 25 0.94 -16.93 8.83
C SER A 25 2.42 -16.95 9.27
N THR A 26 3.09 -18.12 9.27
CA THR A 26 4.51 -18.25 9.62
C THR A 26 5.39 -18.60 8.42
N ALA A 27 4.79 -18.80 7.24
CA ALA A 27 5.49 -19.26 6.04
C ALA A 27 6.50 -18.24 5.48
N ARG A 28 6.52 -16.98 5.95
CA ARG A 28 7.41 -15.93 5.46
C ARG A 28 8.88 -16.33 5.46
N GLY A 29 9.38 -16.86 6.58
CA GLY A 29 10.77 -17.34 6.64
C GLY A 29 11.07 -18.45 5.63
N LEU A 30 10.09 -19.33 5.34
CA LEU A 30 10.22 -20.39 4.35
C LEU A 30 10.36 -19.82 2.92
N VAL A 31 9.51 -18.86 2.55
CA VAL A 31 9.44 -18.33 1.18
C VAL A 31 10.46 -17.22 0.89
N ASP A 32 10.99 -16.57 1.92
CA ASP A 32 12.12 -15.64 1.83
C ASP A 32 13.42 -16.36 1.43
N GLY A 33 13.41 -17.70 1.45
CA GLY A 33 14.49 -18.55 0.97
C GLY A 33 15.49 -18.96 2.02
N VAL A 34 15.08 -18.98 3.28
CA VAL A 34 15.90 -19.50 4.38
C VAL A 34 16.18 -20.98 4.13
N ASP A 35 17.43 -21.36 4.37
CA ASP A 35 17.85 -22.76 4.30
C ASP A 35 17.11 -23.57 5.37
N GLN A 36 16.31 -24.54 4.93
CA GLN A 36 15.63 -25.47 5.83
C GLN A 36 16.45 -26.75 5.95
N PHE A 37 16.70 -27.21 7.17
CA PHE A 37 17.46 -28.44 7.42
C PHE A 37 16.60 -29.57 7.97
N ILE A 38 16.48 -30.64 7.18
CA ILE A 38 15.72 -31.83 7.53
C ILE A 38 16.69 -32.96 7.81
N ARG A 39 16.84 -33.32 9.09
CA ARG A 39 17.60 -34.50 9.51
C ARG A 39 16.74 -35.76 9.41
N THR A 40 17.22 -36.74 8.68
CA THR A 40 16.65 -38.09 8.60
C THR A 40 17.58 -39.08 9.28
N THR A 41 17.05 -39.87 10.20
CA THR A 41 17.77 -40.95 10.88
C THR A 41 17.36 -42.29 10.29
N PHE A 42 18.34 -43.14 10.01
CA PHE A 42 18.13 -44.47 9.46
C PHE A 42 18.40 -45.54 10.52
N THR A 43 17.77 -46.70 10.37
CA THR A 43 18.20 -47.89 11.13
C THR A 43 19.67 -48.18 10.81
N PRO A 44 20.53 -48.38 11.82
CA PRO A 44 21.95 -48.59 11.60
C PRO A 44 22.24 -49.73 10.61
N SER A 45 23.18 -49.50 9.69
CA SER A 45 23.66 -50.54 8.78
C SER A 45 25.07 -50.21 8.29
N SER A 46 25.90 -51.22 8.06
CA SER A 46 27.30 -51.04 7.65
C SER A 46 27.51 -50.35 6.28
N GLY A 47 26.48 -50.25 5.45
CA GLY A 47 26.56 -49.69 4.09
C GLY A 47 25.98 -48.28 3.91
N ARG A 48 25.51 -47.62 4.97
CA ARG A 48 24.92 -46.28 4.86
C ARG A 48 25.15 -45.47 6.14
N PRO A 49 25.22 -44.13 6.07
CA PRO A 49 25.30 -43.31 7.26
C PRO A 49 24.04 -43.45 8.11
N ASP A 50 24.19 -43.37 9.43
CA ASP A 50 23.07 -43.44 10.37
C ASP A 50 22.14 -42.22 10.27
N THR A 51 22.66 -41.09 9.76
CA THR A 51 21.87 -39.88 9.52
C THR A 51 22.26 -39.18 8.22
N LEU A 52 21.27 -38.55 7.58
CA LEU A 52 21.47 -37.59 6.50
C LEU A 52 20.77 -36.29 6.86
N THR A 53 21.35 -35.16 6.48
CA THR A 53 20.71 -33.84 6.56
C THR A 53 20.44 -33.33 5.16
N SER A 54 19.17 -33.05 4.87
CA SER A 54 18.74 -32.44 3.61
C SER A 54 18.61 -30.94 3.80
N ARG A 55 19.22 -30.16 2.90
CA ARG A 55 18.97 -28.73 2.73
C ARG A 55 17.87 -28.54 1.71
N VAL A 56 16.84 -27.79 2.09
CA VAL A 56 15.76 -27.40 1.17
C VAL A 56 15.61 -25.89 1.20
N VAL A 57 15.61 -25.26 0.01
CA VAL A 57 15.22 -23.86 -0.13
C VAL A 57 13.93 -23.83 -0.94
N VAL A 58 12.87 -23.33 -0.33
CA VAL A 58 11.55 -23.18 -0.97
C VAL A 58 11.39 -21.75 -1.46
N ARG A 59 10.78 -21.58 -2.62
CA ARG A 59 10.45 -20.27 -3.18
C ARG A 59 9.03 -20.26 -3.75
N PRO A 60 8.34 -19.11 -3.71
CA PRO A 60 7.12 -18.92 -4.47
C PRO A 60 7.45 -18.97 -5.96
N ARG A 61 6.63 -19.68 -6.72
CA ARG A 61 6.77 -19.87 -8.15
C ARG A 61 5.40 -19.93 -8.81
N PHE A 62 5.21 -19.23 -9.92
CA PHE A 62 4.02 -19.41 -10.73
C PHE A 62 3.99 -20.83 -11.30
N SER A 63 2.94 -21.56 -10.94
CA SER A 63 2.75 -22.98 -11.29
C SER A 63 2.01 -23.15 -12.61
N SER A 64 1.24 -22.15 -13.03
CA SER A 64 0.50 -22.16 -14.29
C SER A 64 0.25 -20.75 -14.82
N PHE A 65 0.12 -20.66 -16.15
CA PHE A 65 -0.12 -19.43 -16.88
C PHE A 65 -1.26 -19.61 -17.87
N SER A 66 -2.09 -18.59 -18.04
CA SER A 66 -3.12 -18.54 -19.08
C SER A 66 -3.34 -17.12 -19.61
N GLY A 67 -4.06 -16.97 -20.71
CA GLY A 67 -4.25 -15.68 -21.39
C GLY A 67 -3.21 -15.44 -22.49
N ALA A 68 -2.93 -14.17 -22.78
CA ALA A 68 -2.12 -13.74 -23.91
C ALA A 68 -0.71 -14.36 -23.91
N THR A 69 -0.26 -14.82 -25.08
CA THR A 69 1.11 -15.33 -25.28
C THR A 69 2.12 -14.19 -25.46
N THR A 70 1.65 -13.00 -25.84
CA THR A 70 2.45 -11.78 -26.01
C THR A 70 2.93 -11.18 -24.70
N VAL A 71 2.37 -11.61 -23.56
CA VAL A 71 2.81 -11.24 -22.21
C VAL A 71 3.51 -12.45 -21.58
N TYR A 72 4.77 -12.29 -21.21
CA TYR A 72 5.63 -13.30 -20.61
C TYR A 72 5.96 -12.91 -19.17
N LEU A 73 5.95 -13.88 -18.26
CA LEU A 73 6.40 -13.71 -16.88
C LEU A 73 7.45 -14.76 -16.55
N THR A 74 8.43 -14.40 -15.73
CA THR A 74 9.29 -15.36 -15.06
C THR A 74 8.45 -16.19 -14.11
N ALA A 75 8.61 -17.51 -14.14
CA ALA A 75 7.92 -18.37 -13.19
C ALA A 75 8.40 -18.17 -11.76
N GLU A 76 9.67 -17.82 -11.57
CA GLU A 76 10.24 -17.63 -10.24
C GLU A 76 9.99 -16.22 -9.74
N LEU A 77 9.63 -16.11 -8.47
CA LEU A 77 9.57 -14.86 -7.74
C LEU A 77 10.82 -14.76 -6.88
N THR A 78 11.51 -13.63 -7.00
CA THR A 78 12.73 -13.35 -6.24
C THR A 78 12.39 -12.47 -5.04
N PRO A 79 12.55 -12.94 -3.80
CA PRO A 79 12.44 -12.10 -2.62
C PRO A 79 13.51 -11.01 -2.63
N VAL A 80 13.09 -9.76 -2.53
CA VAL A 80 13.96 -8.58 -2.49
C VAL A 80 13.50 -7.65 -1.37
N VAL A 81 14.41 -6.83 -0.85
CA VAL A 81 14.03 -5.77 0.10
C VAL A 81 13.64 -4.52 -0.68
N LEU A 82 12.39 -4.09 -0.53
CA LEU A 82 11.83 -2.87 -1.09
C LEU A 82 11.16 -2.07 0.04
N GLY A 83 11.57 -0.80 0.19
CA GLY A 83 11.01 0.09 1.23
C GLY A 83 11.12 -0.53 2.63
N GLY A 84 12.24 -1.22 2.89
CA GLY A 84 12.52 -1.93 4.14
C GLY A 84 11.66 -3.17 4.43
N THR A 85 10.91 -3.67 3.44
CA THR A 85 10.12 -4.90 3.56
C THR A 85 10.53 -5.92 2.51
N VAL A 86 10.35 -7.21 2.81
CA VAL A 86 10.51 -8.26 1.80
C VAL A 86 9.27 -8.33 0.92
N VAL A 87 9.47 -8.16 -0.39
CA VAL A 87 8.48 -8.36 -1.45
C VAL A 87 8.94 -9.45 -2.41
N TYR A 88 8.00 -10.11 -3.08
CA TYR A 88 8.27 -11.18 -4.04
C TYR A 88 8.19 -10.64 -5.46
N ARG A 89 9.35 -10.32 -6.03
CA ARG A 89 9.47 -9.70 -7.35
C ARG A 89 9.31 -10.73 -8.46
N ALA A 90 8.31 -10.53 -9.30
CA ALA A 90 8.18 -11.19 -10.59
C ALA A 90 8.66 -10.26 -11.71
N LYS A 91 9.35 -10.81 -12.72
CA LYS A 91 9.73 -10.06 -13.92
C LYS A 91 8.87 -10.49 -15.09
N GLY A 92 8.57 -9.56 -15.98
CA GLY A 92 7.82 -9.86 -17.18
C GLY A 92 8.24 -9.00 -18.36
N ARG A 93 7.75 -9.39 -19.53
CA ARG A 93 7.90 -8.64 -20.76
C ARG A 93 6.73 -8.81 -21.70
N THR A 94 6.53 -7.84 -22.57
CA THR A 94 5.62 -7.91 -23.71
C THR A 94 6.39 -8.10 -25.02
N SER A 95 5.73 -8.61 -26.05
CA SER A 95 6.33 -8.70 -27.40
C SER A 95 6.37 -7.36 -28.14
N SER A 96 5.65 -6.35 -27.65
CA SER A 96 5.50 -5.01 -28.25
C SER A 96 5.54 -3.95 -27.16
N ALA A 97 5.88 -2.71 -27.51
CA ALA A 97 5.92 -1.61 -26.56
C ALA A 97 4.57 -1.43 -25.83
N MET A 98 4.61 -1.21 -24.52
CA MET A 98 3.46 -0.96 -23.65
C MET A 98 3.21 0.54 -23.52
N SER A 99 1.96 0.95 -23.70
CA SER A 99 1.45 2.27 -23.30
C SER A 99 0.96 2.30 -21.85
N GLY A 100 0.55 1.15 -21.29
CA GLY A 100 0.09 1.05 -19.91
C GLY A 100 0.19 -0.37 -19.35
N LEU A 101 0.22 -0.48 -18.02
CA LEU A 101 0.32 -1.74 -17.30
C LEU A 101 -0.49 -1.65 -16.01
N THR A 102 -1.35 -2.63 -15.78
CA THR A 102 -2.04 -2.82 -14.50
C THR A 102 -1.91 -4.27 -14.06
N ALA A 103 -1.99 -4.51 -12.76
CA ALA A 103 -2.16 -5.86 -12.23
C ALA A 103 -3.08 -5.86 -11.02
N SER A 104 -3.67 -7.02 -10.76
CA SER A 104 -4.47 -7.26 -9.58
C SER A 104 -4.27 -8.67 -9.05
N VAL A 105 -4.44 -8.80 -7.74
CA VAL A 105 -4.51 -10.08 -7.05
C VAL A 105 -5.92 -10.24 -6.51
N ASN A 106 -6.64 -11.25 -6.98
CA ASN A 106 -8.02 -11.54 -6.56
C ASN A 106 -8.97 -10.33 -6.70
N GLY A 107 -8.74 -9.47 -7.69
CA GLY A 107 -9.53 -8.26 -7.94
C GLY A 107 -9.03 -7.01 -7.19
N VAL A 108 -8.09 -7.15 -6.25
CA VAL A 108 -7.44 -6.01 -5.59
C VAL A 108 -6.31 -5.51 -6.49
N SER A 109 -6.41 -4.27 -6.96
CA SER A 109 -5.37 -3.64 -7.76
C SER A 109 -4.06 -3.55 -7.00
N LEU A 110 -2.97 -3.91 -7.65
CA LEU A 110 -1.63 -3.69 -7.13
C LEU A 110 -1.19 -2.26 -7.47
N THR A 111 -0.49 -1.62 -6.54
CA THR A 111 0.09 -0.29 -6.72
C THR A 111 1.57 -0.36 -7.14
N ASP A 112 2.26 -1.43 -6.76
CA ASP A 112 3.71 -1.56 -6.91
C ASP A 112 4.09 -2.27 -8.21
N LEU A 113 3.76 -1.62 -9.34
CA LEU A 113 4.13 -2.05 -10.68
C LEU A 113 5.19 -1.12 -11.25
N ARG A 114 6.29 -1.69 -11.77
CA ARG A 114 7.33 -0.92 -12.44
C ARG A 114 7.49 -1.35 -13.87
N ARG A 115 7.26 -0.42 -14.81
CA ARG A 115 7.74 -0.57 -16.18
C ARG A 115 9.24 -0.21 -16.20
N THR A 116 10.09 -1.18 -16.50
CA THR A 116 11.55 -0.97 -16.51
C THR A 116 12.05 -0.45 -17.87
N ASP A 117 11.34 -0.78 -18.96
CA ASP A 117 11.49 -0.16 -20.27
C ASP A 117 10.20 -0.32 -21.10
N ALA A 118 10.20 0.07 -22.37
CA ALA A 118 9.02 -0.02 -23.23
C ALA A 118 8.38 -1.43 -23.29
N THR A 119 9.14 -2.49 -23.04
CA THR A 119 8.71 -3.89 -23.17
C THR A 119 8.87 -4.71 -21.90
N HIS A 120 9.63 -4.26 -20.91
CA HIS A 120 9.89 -4.99 -19.67
C HIS A 120 9.18 -4.34 -18.48
N PHE A 121 8.79 -5.20 -17.53
CA PHE A 121 8.17 -4.79 -16.30
C PHE A 121 8.53 -5.70 -15.13
N GLU A 122 8.32 -5.20 -13.93
CA GLU A 122 8.45 -5.92 -12.68
C GLU A 122 7.18 -5.70 -11.85
N ILE A 123 6.77 -6.73 -11.13
CA ILE A 123 5.63 -6.72 -10.23
C ILE A 123 6.14 -7.17 -8.87
N ASP A 124 5.97 -6.31 -7.88
CA ASP A 124 6.36 -6.62 -6.50
C ASP A 124 5.11 -7.06 -5.72
N LEU A 125 5.07 -8.34 -5.36
CA LEU A 125 3.99 -8.86 -4.53
C LEU A 125 4.37 -8.71 -3.06
N ALA A 126 3.59 -7.90 -2.33
CA ALA A 126 3.61 -7.94 -0.88
C ALA A 126 3.31 -9.36 -0.37
N PRO A 127 3.79 -9.74 0.84
CA PRO A 127 3.55 -11.08 1.39
C PRO A 127 2.08 -11.48 1.41
N ASP A 128 1.19 -10.59 1.82
CA ASP A 128 -0.24 -10.89 1.89
C ASP A 128 -0.84 -11.19 0.51
N HIS A 129 -0.43 -10.45 -0.52
CA HIS A 129 -0.83 -10.71 -1.90
C HIS A 129 -0.29 -12.04 -2.42
N ALA A 130 0.98 -12.35 -2.16
CA ALA A 130 1.58 -13.62 -2.56
C ALA A 130 0.89 -14.81 -1.85
N PHE A 131 0.63 -14.70 -0.56
CA PHE A 131 -0.01 -15.74 0.23
C PHE A 131 -1.49 -15.93 -0.10
N ALA A 132 -2.20 -14.85 -0.43
CA ALA A 132 -3.59 -14.91 -0.89
C ALA A 132 -3.77 -15.76 -2.16
N ILE A 133 -2.72 -15.96 -2.96
CA ILE A 133 -2.76 -16.79 -4.18
C ILE A 133 -1.97 -18.10 -4.07
N ALA A 134 -1.01 -18.24 -3.15
CA ALA A 134 -0.22 -19.47 -2.98
C ALA A 134 -0.99 -20.62 -2.31
N GLY A 135 -1.93 -20.29 -1.39
CA GLY A 135 -2.64 -21.28 -0.57
C GLY A 135 -4.09 -21.55 -0.97
N ALA A 136 -4.63 -20.79 -1.93
CA ALA A 136 -6.04 -20.85 -2.26
C ALA A 136 -6.32 -21.88 -3.37
N SER A 137 -7.15 -22.88 -3.05
CA SER A 137 -7.71 -23.82 -4.03
C SER A 137 -8.78 -23.18 -4.93
N ALA A 138 -9.21 -21.96 -4.60
CA ALA A 138 -10.21 -21.23 -5.36
C ALA A 138 -9.71 -20.96 -6.79
N ALA A 139 -10.55 -21.27 -7.78
CA ALA A 139 -10.20 -21.07 -9.19
C ALA A 139 -9.84 -19.61 -9.55
N ASN A 140 -10.28 -18.66 -8.72
CA ASN A 140 -10.08 -17.23 -8.87
C ASN A 140 -8.81 -16.70 -8.20
N ALA A 141 -8.07 -17.54 -7.47
CA ALA A 141 -6.82 -17.17 -6.81
C ALA A 141 -5.68 -17.01 -7.83
N LYS A 142 -5.48 -15.79 -8.32
CA LYS A 142 -4.50 -15.53 -9.39
C LYS A 142 -4.02 -14.08 -9.40
N LEU A 143 -2.80 -13.91 -9.90
CA LEU A 143 -2.31 -12.65 -10.40
C LEU A 143 -2.87 -12.44 -11.81
N VAL A 144 -3.54 -11.31 -12.05
CA VAL A 144 -4.02 -10.87 -13.35
C VAL A 144 -3.21 -9.65 -13.76
N ILE A 145 -2.70 -9.65 -14.99
CA ILE A 145 -1.86 -8.57 -15.52
C ILE A 145 -2.46 -8.15 -16.84
N THR A 146 -2.71 -6.86 -16.99
CA THR A 146 -3.25 -6.28 -18.22
C THR A 146 -2.26 -5.26 -18.74
N ALA A 147 -1.74 -5.51 -19.95
CA ALA A 147 -0.83 -4.61 -20.65
C ALA A 147 -1.58 -3.94 -21.81
N SER A 148 -1.61 -2.62 -21.79
CA SER A 148 -2.04 -1.81 -22.95
C SER A 148 -0.83 -1.64 -23.85
N LEU A 149 -0.95 -2.06 -25.10
CA LEU A 149 0.13 -1.98 -26.09
C LEU A 149 0.05 -0.67 -26.87
N ALA A 150 1.18 -0.20 -27.39
CA ALA A 150 1.27 1.01 -28.21
C ALA A 150 0.43 0.94 -29.50
N SER A 151 0.04 -0.27 -29.93
CA SER A 151 -0.92 -0.51 -31.02
C SER A 151 -2.37 -0.18 -30.64
N GLY A 152 -2.66 0.18 -29.40
CA GLY A 152 -4.01 0.42 -28.87
C GLY A 152 -4.72 -0.84 -28.36
N SER A 153 -4.16 -2.04 -28.57
CA SER A 153 -4.74 -3.29 -28.06
C SER A 153 -4.38 -3.52 -26.60
N SER A 154 -5.33 -4.04 -25.81
CA SER A 154 -5.09 -4.50 -24.45
C SER A 154 -5.01 -6.02 -24.39
N VAL A 155 -4.01 -6.56 -23.68
CA VAL A 155 -3.77 -8.00 -23.55
C VAL A 155 -3.64 -8.41 -22.09
N THR A 156 -4.21 -9.55 -21.73
CA THR A 156 -4.26 -10.01 -20.33
C THR A 156 -3.51 -11.33 -20.13
N LYS A 157 -2.70 -11.41 -19.07
CA LYS A 157 -2.06 -12.62 -18.58
C LYS A 157 -2.58 -12.98 -17.19
N ASN A 158 -2.77 -14.27 -16.95
CA ASN A 158 -3.08 -14.81 -15.63
C ASN A 158 -1.95 -15.72 -15.19
N ALA A 159 -1.61 -15.67 -13.91
CA ALA A 159 -0.63 -16.57 -13.28
C ALA A 159 -1.15 -17.04 -11.92
N ARG A 160 -1.02 -18.34 -11.63
CA ARG A 160 -1.29 -18.90 -10.30
C ARG A 160 0.00 -19.18 -9.58
N LEU A 161 0.04 -18.92 -8.28
CA LEU A 161 1.23 -19.12 -7.46
C LEU A 161 1.17 -20.47 -6.75
N GLY A 162 2.32 -21.10 -6.61
CA GLY A 162 2.54 -22.23 -5.72
C GLY A 162 3.91 -22.12 -5.07
N LEU A 163 4.28 -23.13 -4.29
CA LEU A 163 5.61 -23.27 -3.72
C LEU A 163 6.42 -24.28 -4.52
N SER A 164 7.71 -24.01 -4.69
CA SER A 164 8.63 -24.92 -5.37
C SER A 164 9.95 -25.05 -4.62
N ILE A 165 10.51 -26.26 -4.62
CA ILE A 165 11.87 -26.48 -4.13
C ILE A 165 12.84 -25.91 -5.16
N LYS A 166 13.58 -24.87 -4.77
CA LYS A 166 14.56 -24.20 -5.60
C LYS A 166 15.96 -24.79 -5.45
N LYS A 167 16.31 -25.22 -4.24
CA LYS A 167 17.58 -25.91 -3.95
C LYS A 167 17.30 -27.14 -3.10
N LEU A 168 17.93 -28.25 -3.47
CA LEU A 168 17.96 -29.48 -2.70
C LEU A 168 19.42 -29.91 -2.58
N GLY A 169 19.88 -30.12 -1.36
CA GLY A 169 21.19 -30.68 -1.06
C GLY A 169 21.06 -31.76 0.00
N VAL A 170 21.97 -32.72 0.02
CA VAL A 170 22.02 -33.77 1.04
C VAL A 170 23.46 -33.95 1.49
N THR A 171 23.69 -34.05 2.79
CA THR A 171 25.00 -34.32 3.39
C THR A 171 24.88 -35.33 4.52
N ALA A 172 25.92 -36.13 4.72
CA ALA A 172 26.08 -36.96 5.91
C ALA A 172 26.93 -36.26 7.00
N GLY A 173 27.58 -35.15 6.65
CA GLY A 173 28.38 -34.33 7.58
C GLY A 173 27.56 -33.26 8.28
N ASP A 174 28.27 -32.29 8.88
CA ASP A 174 27.63 -31.12 9.47
C ASP A 174 27.01 -30.23 8.38
N ALA A 175 25.75 -29.84 8.60
CA ALA A 175 25.01 -29.06 7.61
C ALA A 175 25.49 -27.61 7.51
N TYR A 176 25.96 -27.02 8.60
CA TYR A 176 26.44 -25.65 8.65
C TYR A 176 27.89 -25.53 8.17
N GLU A 177 28.69 -26.59 8.22
CA GLU A 177 29.96 -26.65 7.51
C GLU A 177 29.75 -26.72 5.99
N GLN A 178 28.80 -27.56 5.53
CA GLN A 178 28.52 -27.75 4.11
C GLN A 178 27.76 -26.57 3.48
N TRP A 179 26.87 -25.95 4.24
CA TRP A 179 26.08 -24.78 3.85
C TRP A 179 26.13 -23.75 4.97
N PRO A 180 27.23 -22.99 5.04
CA PRO A 180 27.38 -21.93 6.03
C PRO A 180 26.24 -20.93 5.97
N ARG A 181 25.85 -20.43 7.14
CA ARG A 181 24.86 -19.35 7.24
C ARG A 181 25.30 -18.19 6.36
N VAL A 182 24.37 -17.66 5.58
CA VAL A 182 24.62 -16.49 4.76
C VAL A 182 24.97 -15.33 5.69
N GLY A 183 26.13 -14.71 5.47
CA GLY A 183 26.53 -13.48 6.14
C GLY A 183 26.42 -12.28 5.21
N CYS A 184 26.56 -11.08 5.77
CA CYS A 184 26.69 -9.87 4.98
C CYS A 184 28.04 -9.86 4.25
N THR A 185 28.03 -10.21 2.96
CA THR A 185 29.26 -10.30 2.17
C THR A 185 29.81 -8.91 1.83
N SER A 186 31.12 -8.78 1.63
CA SER A 186 31.74 -7.51 1.22
C SER A 186 31.19 -6.99 -0.11
N ALA A 187 30.78 -7.88 -1.02
CA ALA A 187 30.12 -7.51 -2.27
C ALA A 187 28.73 -6.90 -2.04
N THR A 188 27.92 -7.50 -1.15
CA THR A 188 26.61 -6.96 -0.78
C THR A 188 26.75 -5.62 -0.05
N GLN A 189 27.70 -5.51 0.89
CA GLN A 189 28.02 -4.25 1.58
C GLN A 189 28.40 -3.14 0.61
N SER A 190 29.34 -3.44 -0.30
CA SER A 190 29.82 -2.47 -1.29
C SER A 190 28.70 -2.03 -2.23
N CYS A 191 27.83 -2.96 -2.64
CA CYS A 191 26.66 -2.60 -3.44
C CYS A 191 25.70 -1.69 -2.68
N LEU A 192 25.33 -2.05 -1.44
CA LEU A 192 24.41 -1.26 -0.62
C LEU A 192 24.95 0.15 -0.36
N ALA A 193 26.25 0.28 -0.08
CA ALA A 193 26.91 1.56 0.13
C ALA A 193 27.01 2.42 -1.14
N ALA A 194 26.97 1.80 -2.33
CA ALA A 194 27.03 2.48 -3.61
C ALA A 194 25.64 2.84 -4.17
N LEU A 195 24.56 2.44 -3.50
CA LEU A 195 23.22 2.84 -3.91
C LEU A 195 23.05 4.36 -3.78
N PRO A 196 22.31 5.00 -4.70
CA PRO A 196 21.98 6.41 -4.57
C PRO A 196 21.33 6.71 -3.21
N MET A 197 21.57 7.92 -2.69
CA MET A 197 20.83 8.42 -1.53
C MET A 197 19.32 8.35 -1.82
N GLY A 198 18.53 7.87 -0.86
CA GLY A 198 17.09 7.65 -1.05
C GLY A 198 16.71 6.31 -1.68
N ALA A 199 17.67 5.44 -2.07
CA ALA A 199 17.33 4.17 -2.69
C ALA A 199 16.58 3.21 -1.73
N ILE A 200 15.33 2.91 -2.05
CA ILE A 200 14.48 1.98 -1.30
C ILE A 200 14.43 0.56 -1.89
N ASP A 201 14.79 0.39 -3.17
CA ASP A 201 14.84 -0.91 -3.86
C ASP A 201 16.25 -1.50 -3.76
N LEU A 202 16.42 -2.43 -2.83
CA LEU A 202 17.71 -3.05 -2.54
C LEU A 202 17.92 -4.36 -3.31
N GLY A 203 16.94 -4.76 -4.14
CA GLY A 203 16.98 -6.00 -4.91
C GLY A 203 18.12 -6.08 -5.92
N ARG A 204 18.74 -4.94 -6.28
CA ARG A 204 19.94 -4.89 -7.12
C ARG A 204 21.20 -5.40 -6.40
N CYS A 205 21.22 -5.37 -5.07
CA CYS A 205 22.35 -5.83 -4.25
C CYS A 205 22.23 -7.29 -3.80
N GLY A 206 21.15 -7.96 -4.17
CA GLY A 206 20.94 -9.37 -3.92
C GLY A 206 19.51 -9.68 -3.51
N GLU A 207 19.28 -10.97 -3.23
CA GLU A 207 18.03 -11.42 -2.65
C GLU A 207 17.89 -10.95 -1.20
N ALA A 208 16.66 -10.86 -0.72
CA ALA A 208 16.34 -10.39 0.61
C ALA A 208 17.15 -11.10 1.71
N ILE A 209 17.31 -12.43 1.61
CA ILE A 209 18.07 -13.20 2.60
C ILE A 209 19.53 -12.76 2.73
N ALA A 210 20.18 -12.33 1.65
CA ALA A 210 21.56 -11.87 1.68
C ALA A 210 21.66 -10.42 2.14
N VAL A 211 20.74 -9.58 1.66
CA VAL A 211 20.67 -8.15 2.00
C VAL A 211 20.36 -7.94 3.47
N LEU A 212 19.41 -8.69 4.04
CA LEU A 212 19.00 -8.54 5.44
C LEU A 212 20.07 -8.97 6.45
N GLN A 213 21.10 -9.73 6.03
CA GLN A 213 22.24 -10.03 6.92
C GLN A 213 23.09 -8.79 7.23
N CYS A 214 22.93 -7.72 6.45
CA CYS A 214 23.67 -6.47 6.62
C CYS A 214 23.00 -5.51 7.61
N VAL A 215 21.80 -5.83 8.11
CA VAL A 215 21.11 -5.04 9.14
C VAL A 215 21.99 -4.97 10.39
N GLY A 216 22.12 -3.77 10.96
CA GLY A 216 22.97 -3.49 12.12
C GLY A 216 24.45 -3.27 11.78
N GLN A 217 24.88 -3.58 10.56
CA GLN A 217 26.20 -3.22 10.04
C GLN A 217 26.15 -1.99 9.14
N LEU A 218 25.07 -1.85 8.38
CA LEU A 218 24.83 -0.76 7.44
C LEU A 218 23.39 -0.25 7.58
N GLY A 219 23.17 0.97 7.12
CA GLY A 219 21.85 1.56 7.01
C GLY A 219 21.25 2.04 8.32
N ALA A 220 19.93 2.25 8.31
CA ALA A 220 19.17 2.76 9.45
C ALA A 220 17.83 2.05 9.55
N THR A 221 17.43 1.70 10.76
CA THR A 221 16.07 1.24 11.06
C THR A 221 15.18 2.41 11.47
N VAL A 222 13.88 2.30 11.24
CA VAL A 222 12.88 3.12 11.93
C VAL A 222 12.78 2.59 13.34
N ASP A 223 13.63 3.12 14.22
CA ASP A 223 13.58 2.88 15.65
C ASP A 223 12.56 3.81 16.32
N GLU A 224 12.39 3.64 17.63
CA GLU A 224 11.50 4.46 18.45
C GLU A 224 11.82 5.96 18.33
N GLN A 225 13.10 6.33 18.28
CA GLN A 225 13.49 7.73 18.20
C GLN A 225 13.07 8.35 16.86
N ALA A 226 13.35 7.68 15.74
CA ALA A 226 12.96 8.15 14.41
C ALA A 226 11.44 8.21 14.25
N PHE A 227 10.73 7.21 14.78
CA PHE A 227 9.27 7.15 14.77
C PHE A 227 8.64 8.31 15.55
N GLN A 228 9.08 8.55 16.78
CA GLN A 228 8.59 9.66 17.61
C GLN A 228 8.93 11.03 17.01
N ALA A 229 10.09 11.17 16.37
CA ALA A 229 10.44 12.40 15.65
C ALA A 229 9.49 12.68 14.48
N ALA A 230 9.12 11.67 13.70
CA ALA A 230 8.16 11.80 12.60
C ALA A 230 6.74 12.11 13.10
N LEU A 231 6.31 11.50 14.21
CA LEU A 231 5.05 11.86 14.86
C LEU A 231 5.03 13.32 15.33
N ALA A 232 6.13 13.78 15.93
CA ALA A 232 6.26 15.17 16.37
C ALA A 232 6.23 16.15 15.19
N ASP A 233 6.83 15.81 14.04
CA ASP A 233 6.73 16.60 12.81
C ASP A 233 5.26 16.70 12.33
N GLY A 234 4.57 15.57 12.22
CA GLY A 234 3.15 15.55 11.85
C GLY A 234 2.27 16.37 12.81
N ALA A 235 2.52 16.26 14.12
CA ALA A 235 1.84 17.05 15.13
C ALA A 235 2.10 18.56 14.97
N ALA A 236 3.35 18.96 14.75
CA ALA A 236 3.72 20.36 14.54
C ALA A 236 3.05 20.94 13.28
N ARG A 237 2.98 20.17 12.19
CA ARG A 237 2.37 20.59 10.92
C ARG A 237 0.85 20.72 11.03
N THR A 238 0.18 19.77 11.66
CA THR A 238 -1.28 19.81 11.90
C THR A 238 -1.69 20.84 12.95
N ALA A 239 -0.77 21.28 13.82
CA ALA A 239 -0.98 22.40 14.75
C ALA A 239 -0.59 23.77 14.16
N SER A 240 -0.05 23.81 12.94
CA SER A 240 0.42 25.06 12.32
C SER A 240 -0.74 26.00 11.98
N ALA A 241 -0.51 27.31 12.09
CA ALA A 241 -1.53 28.31 11.76
C ALA A 241 -2.09 28.18 10.32
N PRO A 242 -1.27 27.91 9.28
CA PRO A 242 -1.79 27.64 7.94
C PRO A 242 -2.77 26.46 7.90
N PHE A 243 -2.39 25.32 8.49
CA PHE A 243 -3.25 24.13 8.53
C PHE A 243 -4.56 24.39 9.25
N LEU A 244 -4.52 25.05 10.42
CA LEU A 244 -5.73 25.35 11.20
C LEU A 244 -6.65 26.35 10.48
N THR A 245 -6.06 27.28 9.73
CA THR A 245 -6.82 28.24 8.90
C THR A 245 -7.56 27.53 7.78
N ASP A 246 -6.90 26.60 7.09
CA ASP A 246 -7.54 25.79 6.06
C ASP A 246 -8.58 24.84 6.65
N ALA A 247 -8.27 24.21 7.79
CA ALA A 247 -9.20 23.36 8.52
C ALA A 247 -10.50 24.09 8.87
N ALA A 248 -10.43 25.36 9.30
CA ALA A 248 -11.62 26.16 9.54
C ALA A 248 -12.44 26.36 8.25
N GLY A 249 -11.77 26.56 7.12
CA GLY A 249 -12.38 26.64 5.79
C GLY A 249 -12.95 25.29 5.30
N LEU A 250 -12.40 24.15 5.73
CA LEU A 250 -12.80 22.81 5.28
C LEU A 250 -13.82 22.11 6.17
N VAL A 251 -13.78 22.27 7.50
CA VAL A 251 -14.72 21.61 8.42
C VAL A 251 -15.50 22.57 9.34
N GLY A 252 -15.16 23.86 9.33
CA GLY A 252 -15.85 24.89 10.09
C GLY A 252 -15.15 25.11 11.44
N PRO A 253 -15.17 26.34 12.00
CA PRO A 253 -14.41 26.67 13.21
C PRO A 253 -14.67 25.74 14.40
N ALA A 254 -15.89 25.26 14.57
CA ALA A 254 -16.28 24.39 15.67
C ALA A 254 -15.65 22.98 15.60
N ARG A 255 -15.20 22.52 14.42
CA ARG A 255 -14.66 21.16 14.22
C ARG A 255 -13.15 21.15 13.93
N VAL A 256 -12.48 22.30 13.91
CA VAL A 256 -11.04 22.41 13.62
C VAL A 256 -10.19 21.52 14.51
N ASN A 257 -10.46 21.51 15.82
CA ASN A 257 -9.68 20.71 16.77
C ASN A 257 -9.88 19.21 16.56
N ALA A 258 -11.10 18.77 16.28
CA ALA A 258 -11.40 17.36 15.98
C ALA A 258 -10.71 16.92 14.69
N PHE A 259 -10.79 17.75 13.63
CA PHE A 259 -10.11 17.49 12.36
C PHE A 259 -8.58 17.41 12.54
N ALA A 260 -7.97 18.35 13.26
CA ALA A 260 -6.53 18.35 13.51
C ALA A 260 -6.09 17.13 14.34
N GLY A 261 -6.84 16.75 15.38
CA GLY A 261 -6.59 15.53 16.16
C GLY A 261 -6.67 14.26 15.29
N ASN A 262 -7.74 14.12 14.51
CA ASN A 262 -7.94 12.95 13.65
C ASN A 262 -6.94 12.91 12.48
N ALA A 263 -6.43 14.06 12.01
CA ALA A 263 -5.33 14.11 11.06
C ALA A 263 -4.01 13.61 11.68
N GLN A 264 -3.76 13.86 12.98
CA GLN A 264 -2.61 13.30 13.68
C GLN A 264 -2.72 11.78 13.83
N GLU A 265 -3.92 11.27 14.15
CA GLU A 265 -4.17 9.82 14.17
C GLU A 265 -3.90 9.18 12.80
N LEU A 266 -4.28 9.86 11.71
CA LEU A 266 -3.97 9.41 10.35
C LEU A 266 -2.46 9.39 10.06
N VAL A 267 -1.70 10.38 10.55
CA VAL A 267 -0.23 10.38 10.47
C VAL A 267 0.33 9.16 11.20
N GLN A 268 -0.11 8.91 12.43
CA GLN A 268 0.34 7.75 13.20
C GLN A 268 0.04 6.44 12.47
N ALA A 269 -1.19 6.26 11.99
CA ALA A 269 -1.60 5.05 11.26
C ALA A 269 -0.77 4.82 9.99
N ARG A 270 -0.26 5.87 9.34
CA ARG A 270 0.65 5.77 8.18
C ARG A 270 2.08 5.44 8.56
N LEU A 271 2.55 5.91 9.71
CA LEU A 271 3.90 5.64 10.20
C LEU A 271 4.02 4.24 10.82
N GLU A 272 2.99 3.73 11.49
CA GLU A 272 3.02 2.44 12.20
C GLU A 272 3.57 1.28 11.35
N PRO A 273 3.15 1.09 10.08
CA PRO A 273 3.71 0.04 9.22
C PRO A 273 5.19 0.19 8.90
N LEU A 274 5.78 1.39 9.10
CA LEU A 274 7.20 1.67 8.85
C LEU A 274 8.08 1.31 10.05
N PHE A 275 7.51 1.14 11.25
CA PHE A 275 8.28 0.82 12.45
C PHE A 275 9.08 -0.48 12.29
N GLY A 276 10.36 -0.46 12.67
CA GLY A 276 11.27 -1.58 12.54
C GLY A 276 11.76 -1.87 11.12
N ARG A 277 11.27 -1.15 10.09
CA ARG A 277 11.78 -1.30 8.73
C ARG A 277 13.21 -0.80 8.63
N TRP A 278 14.01 -1.47 7.80
CA TRP A 278 15.41 -1.14 7.58
C TRP A 278 15.64 -0.55 6.19
N TYR A 279 16.43 0.52 6.14
CA TYR A 279 16.79 1.24 4.92
C TYR A 279 18.31 1.25 4.76
N ALA A 280 18.79 1.32 3.52
CA ALA A 280 20.23 1.32 3.23
C ALA A 280 20.97 2.56 3.77
N SER A 281 20.26 3.63 4.14
CA SER A 281 20.83 4.84 4.74
C SER A 281 19.81 5.58 5.63
N THR A 282 20.31 6.44 6.52
CA THR A 282 19.48 7.36 7.31
C THR A 282 18.65 8.29 6.42
N ALA A 283 19.22 8.82 5.34
CA ALA A 283 18.51 9.71 4.43
C ALA A 283 17.31 9.02 3.76
N ALA A 284 17.45 7.77 3.31
CA ALA A 284 16.35 7.00 2.72
C ALA A 284 15.25 6.69 3.73
N ARG A 285 15.62 6.41 4.99
CA ARG A 285 14.64 6.25 6.08
C ARG A 285 13.86 7.54 6.33
N ASP A 286 14.58 8.66 6.45
CA ASP A 286 13.99 9.94 6.80
C ASP A 286 13.09 10.46 5.67
N GLU A 287 13.48 10.26 4.40
CA GLU A 287 12.65 10.56 3.23
C GLU A 287 11.32 9.79 3.24
N GLU A 288 11.33 8.50 3.55
CA GLU A 288 10.11 7.68 3.66
C GLU A 288 9.22 8.08 4.83
N LEU A 289 9.81 8.44 5.98
CA LEU A 289 9.06 8.96 7.12
C LEU A 289 8.38 10.30 6.76
N THR A 290 9.11 11.23 6.13
CA THR A 290 8.55 12.50 5.67
C THR A 290 7.44 12.29 4.64
N ALA A 291 7.65 11.40 3.66
CA ALA A 291 6.64 11.08 2.65
C ALA A 291 5.36 10.48 3.27
N ALA A 292 5.49 9.65 4.31
CA ALA A 292 4.33 9.11 5.03
C ALA A 292 3.54 10.19 5.78
N VAL A 293 4.23 11.15 6.42
CA VAL A 293 3.59 12.32 7.06
C VAL A 293 2.90 13.19 6.02
N ASP A 294 3.57 13.48 4.90
CA ASP A 294 3.01 14.26 3.79
C ASP A 294 1.73 13.61 3.24
N ALA A 295 1.78 12.31 2.95
CA ALA A 295 0.65 11.56 2.43
C ALA A 295 -0.54 11.54 3.39
N ALA A 296 -0.31 11.44 4.71
CA ALA A 296 -1.36 11.50 5.71
C ALA A 296 -2.04 12.88 5.73
N ILE A 297 -1.27 13.96 5.71
CA ILE A 297 -1.79 15.32 5.70
C ILE A 297 -2.58 15.57 4.41
N VAL A 298 -2.03 15.20 3.26
CA VAL A 298 -2.72 15.31 1.96
C VAL A 298 -4.03 14.53 1.97
N ALA A 299 -4.05 13.31 2.52
CA ALA A 299 -5.27 12.52 2.65
C ALA A 299 -6.31 13.19 3.57
N ALA A 300 -5.90 13.86 4.64
CA ALA A 300 -6.79 14.63 5.51
C ALA A 300 -7.47 15.80 4.76
N TYR A 301 -6.71 16.55 3.94
CA TYR A 301 -7.27 17.57 3.04
C TYR A 301 -8.18 16.97 1.96
N ALA A 302 -7.84 15.79 1.46
CA ALA A 302 -8.59 15.10 0.42
C ALA A 302 -9.91 14.48 0.94
N ARG A 303 -10.06 14.24 2.24
CA ARG A 303 -11.29 13.68 2.83
C ARG A 303 -11.57 14.24 4.24
N PRO A 304 -11.85 15.54 4.37
CA PRO A 304 -11.94 16.18 5.68
C PRO A 304 -13.19 15.79 6.45
N LEU A 305 -14.25 15.37 5.76
CA LEU A 305 -15.49 14.91 6.39
C LEU A 305 -15.39 13.49 6.94
N ASP A 306 -14.42 12.68 6.48
CA ASP A 306 -14.15 11.36 7.07
C ASP A 306 -13.50 11.50 8.46
N LEU A 307 -12.98 12.69 8.76
CA LEU A 307 -12.22 13.01 9.98
C LEU A 307 -13.01 13.84 10.98
N VAL A 308 -14.29 14.11 10.75
CA VAL A 308 -15.13 14.84 11.71
C VAL A 308 -16.55 14.31 11.71
N ASP A 309 -17.22 14.42 12.85
CA ASP A 309 -18.63 14.04 12.92
C ASP A 309 -19.50 14.91 12.00
N PRO A 310 -20.52 14.31 11.34
CA PRO A 310 -21.47 15.05 10.55
C PRO A 310 -22.29 15.99 11.45
N ILE A 311 -22.62 17.17 10.94
CA ILE A 311 -23.44 18.13 11.67
C ILE A 311 -24.91 17.82 11.44
N THR A 312 -25.64 17.62 12.54
CA THR A 312 -27.10 17.48 12.52
C THR A 312 -27.74 18.82 12.19
N PRO A 313 -28.60 18.91 11.16
CA PRO A 313 -29.37 20.11 10.88
C PRO A 313 -30.22 20.54 12.09
N ILE A 314 -30.28 21.85 12.36
CA ILE A 314 -31.14 22.44 13.39
C ILE A 314 -32.06 23.45 12.70
N ALA A 315 -33.37 23.18 12.73
CA ALA A 315 -34.36 24.07 12.12
C ALA A 315 -34.25 25.50 12.66
N GLY A 316 -34.30 26.48 11.75
CA GLY A 316 -34.18 27.91 12.09
C GLY A 316 -32.75 28.40 12.40
N ASN A 317 -31.74 27.52 12.42
CA ASN A 317 -30.35 27.93 12.64
C ASN A 317 -29.60 28.07 11.31
N ALA A 318 -29.58 29.28 10.76
CA ALA A 318 -28.95 29.57 9.48
C ALA A 318 -27.45 29.21 9.41
N ALA A 319 -26.71 29.35 10.51
CA ALA A 319 -25.29 28.99 10.55
C ALA A 319 -25.09 27.47 10.40
N VAL A 320 -25.91 26.67 11.08
CA VAL A 320 -25.90 25.20 10.96
C VAL A 320 -26.31 24.78 9.55
N THR A 321 -27.33 25.41 8.95
CA THR A 321 -27.75 25.12 7.58
C THR A 321 -26.63 25.39 6.56
N ARG A 322 -25.92 26.52 6.66
CA ARG A 322 -24.77 26.82 5.78
C ARG A 322 -23.65 25.79 5.92
N GLN A 323 -23.39 25.35 7.15
CA GLN A 323 -22.37 24.34 7.40
C GLN A 323 -22.74 22.98 6.78
N VAL A 324 -24.00 22.55 6.91
CA VAL A 324 -24.50 21.32 6.26
C VAL A 324 -24.41 21.42 4.73
N ALA A 325 -24.73 22.58 4.15
CA ALA A 325 -24.58 22.81 2.71
C ALA A 325 -23.11 22.74 2.26
N ALA A 326 -22.19 23.35 3.00
CA ALA A 326 -20.76 23.29 2.72
C ALA A 326 -20.21 21.86 2.84
N ASP A 327 -20.68 21.07 3.81
CA ASP A 327 -20.32 19.66 3.95
C ASP A 327 -20.85 18.84 2.77
N ALA A 328 -22.11 19.04 2.35
CA ALA A 328 -22.67 18.36 1.18
C ALA A 328 -21.86 18.66 -0.09
N LEU A 329 -21.45 19.92 -0.27
CA LEU A 329 -20.58 20.32 -1.37
C LEU A 329 -19.22 19.62 -1.32
N LEU A 330 -18.57 19.59 -0.16
CA LEU A 330 -17.29 18.91 0.02
C LEU A 330 -17.39 17.40 -0.22
N ALA A 331 -18.47 16.77 0.23
CA ALA A 331 -18.75 15.36 -0.01
C ALA A 331 -18.92 15.08 -1.51
N GLU A 332 -19.69 15.92 -2.20
CA GLU A 332 -19.88 15.82 -3.65
C GLU A 332 -18.55 16.01 -4.39
N LEU A 333 -17.76 17.02 -4.03
CA LEU A 333 -16.40 17.23 -4.55
C LEU A 333 -15.47 16.02 -4.32
N ALA A 334 -15.68 15.22 -3.28
CA ALA A 334 -14.91 14.00 -3.04
C ALA A 334 -15.25 12.86 -4.02
N THR A 335 -16.41 12.92 -4.67
CA THR A 335 -16.86 11.92 -5.66
C THR A 335 -16.36 12.22 -7.08
N TYR A 336 -15.87 13.44 -7.34
CA TYR A 336 -15.34 13.81 -8.65
C TYR A 336 -14.07 13.01 -8.97
N ASP A 337 -14.20 12.17 -9.98
CA ASP A 337 -13.14 11.32 -10.44
C ASP A 337 -12.15 12.09 -11.35
N PHE A 338 -11.00 12.48 -10.78
CA PHE A 338 -9.89 13.09 -11.51
C PHE A 338 -8.93 12.06 -12.15
N VAL A 339 -9.30 10.76 -12.23
CA VAL A 339 -8.45 9.67 -12.74
C VAL A 339 -7.94 9.90 -14.18
N ASN A 340 -8.54 10.83 -14.93
CA ASN A 340 -8.08 11.21 -16.28
C ASN A 340 -7.31 12.55 -16.34
N SER A 341 -6.96 13.17 -15.21
CA SER A 341 -6.18 14.41 -15.25
C SER A 341 -4.69 14.13 -15.56
N GLU A 342 -4.15 14.89 -16.48
CA GLU A 342 -2.91 14.63 -17.23
C GLU A 342 -1.61 14.80 -16.41
N PHE A 343 -1.70 14.88 -15.08
CA PHE A 343 -0.70 15.61 -14.27
C PHE A 343 0.32 14.79 -13.48
N SER A 344 0.37 13.45 -13.60
CA SER A 344 1.34 12.61 -12.86
C SER A 344 1.34 12.80 -11.34
N ARG A 345 0.23 13.28 -10.76
CA ARG A 345 0.02 13.52 -9.32
C ARG A 345 -0.92 12.46 -8.75
N SER A 346 -0.84 12.21 -7.44
CA SER A 346 -1.78 11.30 -6.79
C SER A 346 -3.20 11.89 -6.75
N TYR A 347 -4.22 11.04 -6.63
CA TYR A 347 -5.62 11.48 -6.53
C TYR A 347 -5.83 12.42 -5.34
N ASP A 348 -5.28 12.06 -4.18
CA ASP A 348 -5.38 12.89 -2.98
C ASP A 348 -4.64 14.24 -3.15
N GLU A 349 -3.52 14.28 -3.88
CA GLU A 349 -2.83 15.55 -4.21
C GLU A 349 -3.65 16.46 -5.12
N LEU A 350 -4.34 15.89 -6.11
CA LEU A 350 -5.20 16.65 -7.01
C LEU A 350 -6.41 17.20 -6.27
N ILE A 351 -7.07 16.38 -5.43
CA ILE A 351 -8.16 16.85 -4.58
C ILE A 351 -7.67 17.91 -3.61
N ALA A 352 -6.55 17.69 -2.92
CA ALA A 352 -6.00 18.65 -1.98
C ALA A 352 -5.68 19.99 -2.67
N SER A 353 -5.08 19.94 -3.87
CA SER A 353 -4.78 21.14 -4.67
C SER A 353 -6.04 21.87 -5.13
N TYR A 354 -7.02 21.14 -5.66
CA TYR A 354 -8.30 21.69 -6.10
C TYR A 354 -9.04 22.33 -4.92
N ARG A 355 -9.11 21.62 -3.79
CA ARG A 355 -9.74 22.15 -2.60
C ARG A 355 -9.01 23.34 -2.05
N ALA A 356 -7.68 23.34 -1.98
CA ALA A 356 -6.91 24.51 -1.56
C ALA A 356 -7.26 25.76 -2.41
N GLN A 357 -7.50 25.59 -3.72
CA GLN A 357 -7.97 26.67 -4.60
C GLN A 357 -9.39 27.13 -4.24
N HIS A 358 -10.27 26.22 -3.83
CA HIS A 358 -11.66 26.50 -3.46
C HIS A 358 -11.89 26.70 -1.94
N VAL A 359 -10.88 26.59 -1.09
CA VAL A 359 -11.01 26.78 0.37
C VAL A 359 -11.54 28.18 0.65
N ALA A 360 -11.11 29.18 -0.13
CA ALA A 360 -11.63 30.54 -0.04
C ALA A 360 -13.13 30.60 -0.35
N SER A 361 -13.59 29.97 -1.44
CA SER A 361 -15.01 29.93 -1.81
C SER A 361 -15.86 29.14 -0.80
N ILE A 362 -15.36 28.02 -0.27
CA ILE A 362 -16.04 27.22 0.76
C ILE A 362 -16.10 28.01 2.08
N ARG A 363 -15.02 28.70 2.44
CA ARG A 363 -14.98 29.60 3.59
C ARG A 363 -15.99 30.74 3.41
N GLU A 364 -16.04 31.34 2.23
CA GLU A 364 -17.01 32.41 1.91
C GLU A 364 -18.45 31.90 2.05
N ILE A 365 -18.78 30.70 1.57
CA ILE A 365 -20.11 30.09 1.82
C ILE A 365 -20.45 30.01 3.32
N ARG A 366 -19.46 29.74 4.17
CA ARG A 366 -19.65 29.65 5.62
C ARG A 366 -19.72 31.00 6.32
N GLU A 367 -18.90 31.94 5.85
CA GLU A 367 -18.69 33.27 6.44
C GLU A 367 -19.60 34.35 5.85
N MET A 368 -20.30 34.08 4.73
CA MET A 368 -21.28 34.98 4.12
C MET A 368 -22.30 35.40 5.17
N GLY A 369 -22.09 36.60 5.72
CA GLY A 369 -22.91 37.19 6.78
C GLY A 369 -24.30 37.59 6.29
N VAL A 370 -24.52 37.60 4.98
CA VAL A 370 -25.79 37.95 4.33
C VAL A 370 -25.95 37.17 3.02
N ILE A 371 -26.19 35.86 3.09
CA ILE A 371 -27.34 35.39 2.29
C ILE A 371 -28.50 35.91 3.12
N GLU A 372 -29.28 36.88 2.63
CA GLU A 372 -30.53 37.21 3.32
C GLU A 372 -31.22 35.88 3.60
N PRO A 373 -31.37 35.46 4.87
CA PRO A 373 -32.15 34.28 5.14
C PRO A 373 -33.50 34.60 4.52
N TYR A 374 -33.89 33.86 3.48
CA TYR A 374 -35.25 33.93 2.99
C TYR A 374 -36.11 33.74 4.24
N ALA A 375 -36.81 34.81 4.66
CA ALA A 375 -37.20 35.01 6.05
C ALA A 375 -37.77 33.72 6.64
N GLY A 376 -37.04 33.16 7.62
CA GLY A 376 -37.20 31.79 8.05
C GLY A 376 -38.64 31.49 8.47
N HIS A 377 -39.29 30.56 7.75
CA HIS A 377 -40.50 29.92 8.22
C HIS A 377 -40.09 28.72 9.09
N PRO A 378 -40.72 28.49 10.26
CA PRO A 378 -40.35 27.48 11.27
C PRO A 378 -40.54 26.01 10.83
N GLU A 379 -40.63 25.77 9.53
CA GLU A 379 -41.21 24.56 8.95
C GLU A 379 -40.32 24.00 7.82
N TRP A 380 -39.01 24.25 7.86
CA TRP A 380 -38.12 23.89 6.76
C TRP A 380 -37.14 22.82 7.24
N ASP A 381 -37.20 21.65 6.60
CA ASP A 381 -36.26 20.55 6.79
C ASP A 381 -35.36 20.45 5.54
N VAL A 382 -34.06 20.24 5.71
CA VAL A 382 -33.04 20.19 4.62
C VAL A 382 -33.43 19.04 3.62
N ILE A 383 -33.06 18.94 2.33
CA ILE A 383 -31.72 18.65 1.73
C ILE A 383 -31.80 18.53 0.18
N THR A 384 -30.77 19.00 -0.55
CA THR A 384 -29.89 18.28 -1.54
C THR A 384 -29.30 19.26 -2.54
N GLY A 385 -27.97 19.35 -2.60
CA GLY A 385 -27.24 20.09 -3.63
C GLY A 385 -27.00 19.21 -4.85
N ARG A 386 -27.47 19.62 -6.03
CA ARG A 386 -27.13 19.01 -7.33
C ARG A 386 -26.38 20.05 -8.16
N TRP A 387 -25.22 19.69 -8.71
CA TRP A 387 -24.58 20.53 -9.71
C TRP A 387 -25.37 20.55 -11.02
N LEU A 388 -25.57 21.73 -11.58
CA LEU A 388 -26.11 21.94 -12.92
C LEU A 388 -24.95 22.01 -13.92
N SER A 389 -25.25 21.94 -15.23
CA SER A 389 -24.21 22.14 -16.25
C SER A 389 -23.62 23.55 -16.13
N GLY A 390 -22.34 23.66 -15.76
CA GLY A 390 -21.64 24.93 -15.55
C GLY A 390 -21.19 25.14 -14.09
N PRO A 391 -20.87 26.38 -13.68
CA PRO A 391 -20.43 26.71 -12.31
C PRO A 391 -21.53 26.63 -11.24
N TYR A 392 -22.72 26.12 -11.55
CA TYR A 392 -23.90 26.30 -10.71
C TYR A 392 -24.19 25.07 -9.83
N ILE A 393 -24.45 25.29 -8.54
CA ILE A 393 -25.05 24.32 -7.61
C ILE A 393 -26.50 24.68 -7.38
N GLU A 394 -27.40 23.75 -7.64
CA GLU A 394 -28.80 23.82 -7.24
C GLU A 394 -28.98 23.15 -5.87
N ILE A 395 -29.24 23.93 -4.82
CA ILE A 395 -29.63 23.43 -3.51
C ILE A 395 -31.16 23.35 -3.44
N THR A 396 -31.68 22.13 -3.29
CA THR A 396 -33.09 21.87 -3.02
C THR A 396 -33.34 21.95 -1.51
N ILE A 397 -34.28 22.80 -1.12
CA ILE A 397 -34.75 22.97 0.25
C ILE A 397 -36.19 22.48 0.31
N LEU A 398 -36.47 21.50 1.17
CA LEU A 398 -37.81 20.93 1.33
C LEU A 398 -38.56 21.68 2.45
N LYS A 399 -39.75 22.17 2.14
CA LYS A 399 -40.68 22.70 3.15
C LYS A 399 -41.42 21.53 3.79
N THR A 400 -41.80 21.63 5.06
CA THR A 400 -42.72 20.71 5.76
C THR A 400 -44.04 20.53 5.02
N THR A 401 -44.43 21.51 4.20
CA THR A 401 -45.61 21.44 3.31
C THR A 401 -45.42 20.48 2.12
N GLY A 402 -44.25 19.86 1.96
CA GLY A 402 -43.88 19.03 0.81
C GLY A 402 -43.44 19.81 -0.43
N ALA A 403 -43.31 21.14 -0.33
CA ALA A 403 -42.89 21.99 -1.45
C ALA A 403 -41.36 22.13 -1.49
N ALA A 404 -40.75 21.89 -2.64
CA ALA A 404 -39.32 22.10 -2.86
C ALA A 404 -39.03 23.54 -3.32
N VAL A 405 -38.00 24.16 -2.77
CA VAL A 405 -37.41 25.43 -3.23
C VAL A 405 -36.01 25.16 -3.73
N HIS A 406 -35.72 25.62 -4.95
CA HIS A 406 -34.43 25.43 -5.60
C HIS A 406 -33.63 26.73 -5.49
N VAL A 407 -32.44 26.69 -4.90
CA VAL A 407 -31.52 27.81 -4.78
C VAL A 407 -30.33 27.53 -5.69
N LEU A 408 -30.13 28.35 -6.73
CA LEU A 408 -28.90 28.29 -7.52
C LEU A 408 -27.79 29.10 -6.84
N ILE A 409 -26.61 28.51 -6.73
CA ILE A 409 -25.37 29.15 -6.34
C ILE A 409 -24.42 29.06 -7.52
N GLU A 410 -23.99 30.18 -8.07
CA GLU A 410 -22.92 30.24 -9.07
C GLU A 410 -21.56 30.28 -8.36
N ILE A 411 -20.64 29.40 -8.76
CA ILE A 411 -19.26 29.34 -8.27
C ILE A 411 -18.33 29.82 -9.38
N ASP A 412 -17.90 31.08 -9.28
CA ASP A 412 -16.94 31.70 -10.21
C ASP A 412 -15.56 31.01 -10.14
#